data_AF-A0A355H3J6-F1
#
_entry.id   AF-A0A355H3J6-F1
#
_cell.length_a   1.000
_cell.length_b   1.000
_cell.length_c   1.000
_cell.angle_alpha   90.00
_cell.angle_beta   90.00
_cell.angle_gamma   90.00
#
_symmetry.space_group_name_H-M   'P 1'
#
loop_
_entity.id
_entity.type
_entity.pdbx_description
1 polymer ?
#
loop_
_entity_poly.entity_id
_entity_poly.type
_entity_poly.pdbx_seq_one_letter_code
_entity_poly.pdbx_strand_id
1 'polypeptide(L)'
;MDPAIPYTSHNSSACVVVDCPDASYTDALKSAAITHIEAMSLTGSDPGLCLVLGNDPALSALQSFGLLCTAKVVTQHDALAAAGQAHLSGHGGTNDGIIGAAAAVGLTASGWSGRFTEYANLRALPGHLTVNELTKKGIRVVSLDRDAGCPRPDDWVDTKDWLRPRLWGHEVVLPVKPAGAGLWESLGEKRNPKQKH
;
A
#
# COMPACT_ATOMS: atom_id res chain seq x y z
N MET A 1 -0.43 12.22 14.17
CA MET A 1 -0.79 11.00 14.92
C MET A 1 -1.47 11.44 16.20
N ASP A 2 -2.67 10.95 16.44
CA ASP A 2 -3.50 11.32 17.59
C ASP A 2 -3.20 10.35 18.77
N PRO A 3 -2.94 10.86 19.99
CA PRO A 3 -2.69 10.05 21.19
C PRO A 3 -3.88 9.20 21.65
N ALA A 4 -5.07 9.35 21.06
CA ALA A 4 -6.27 8.58 21.44
C ALA A 4 -6.39 7.19 20.78
N ILE A 5 -5.50 6.80 19.86
CA ILE A 5 -5.50 5.47 19.26
C ILE A 5 -4.56 4.55 20.05
N PRO A 6 -5.04 3.45 20.67
CA PRO A 6 -4.19 2.49 21.37
C PRO A 6 -3.03 2.04 20.49
N TYR A 7 -1.82 2.23 21.00
CA TYR A 7 -0.59 2.08 20.23
C TYR A 7 -0.32 0.61 19.92
N THR A 8 -0.63 0.17 18.70
CA THR A 8 0.09 -0.93 18.07
C THR A 8 1.30 -0.32 17.36
N SER A 9 2.46 -0.94 17.49
CA SER A 9 3.76 -0.40 17.09
C SER A 9 3.88 0.01 15.60
N HIS A 10 2.89 -0.35 14.78
CA HIS A 10 2.61 0.27 13.48
C HIS A 10 1.10 0.18 13.23
N ASN A 11 0.37 1.31 13.20
CA ASN A 11 -0.99 1.35 12.64
C ASN A 11 -0.91 1.24 11.10
N SER A 12 -0.39 0.11 10.62
CA SER A 12 -0.16 -0.18 9.22
C SER A 12 -1.15 -1.24 8.76
N SER A 13 -2.04 -0.84 7.87
CA SER A 13 -2.91 -1.75 7.15
C SER A 13 -2.30 -2.06 5.77
N ALA A 14 -2.60 -3.24 5.24
CA ALA A 14 -2.21 -3.65 3.91
C ALA A 14 -3.45 -3.74 3.01
N CYS A 15 -3.27 -3.39 1.73
CA CYS A 15 -4.27 -3.58 0.70
C CYS A 15 -3.62 -4.35 -0.45
N VAL A 16 -4.35 -5.30 -1.01
CA VAL A 16 -3.94 -6.05 -2.20
C VAL A 16 -4.95 -5.72 -3.30
N VAL A 17 -4.44 -5.27 -4.44
CA VAL A 17 -5.23 -5.10 -5.65
C VAL A 17 -5.04 -6.35 -6.50
N VAL A 18 -6.16 -6.97 -6.87
CA VAL A 18 -6.17 -8.22 -7.65
C VAL A 18 -6.97 -7.97 -8.92
N ASP A 19 -6.33 -8.18 -10.06
CA ASP A 19 -7.04 -8.23 -11.35
C ASP A 19 -7.67 -9.61 -11.50
N CYS A 20 -8.99 -9.65 -11.66
CA CYS A 20 -9.77 -10.86 -11.88
C CYS A 20 -10.52 -10.77 -13.22
N PRO A 21 -10.77 -11.90 -13.91
CA PRO A 21 -11.51 -11.91 -15.17
C PRO A 21 -12.91 -11.28 -15.06
N ASP A 22 -13.60 -11.55 -13.94
CA ASP A 22 -14.94 -11.04 -13.66
C ASP A 22 -15.28 -11.12 -12.16
N ALA A 23 -16.46 -10.61 -11.78
CA ALA A 23 -16.91 -10.51 -10.40
C ALA A 23 -17.26 -11.85 -9.73
N SER A 24 -17.33 -12.98 -10.46
CA SER A 24 -17.63 -14.30 -9.87
C SER A 24 -16.56 -14.76 -8.88
N TYR A 25 -15.34 -14.24 -8.98
CA TYR A 25 -14.23 -14.54 -8.08
C TYR A 25 -14.38 -13.87 -6.70
N THR A 26 -15.28 -12.90 -6.55
CA THR A 26 -15.45 -12.09 -5.32
C THR A 26 -15.68 -12.97 -4.10
N ASP A 27 -16.60 -13.93 -4.17
CA ASP A 27 -16.93 -14.78 -3.02
C ASP A 27 -15.83 -15.77 -2.67
N ALA A 28 -15.12 -16.29 -3.69
CA ALA A 28 -13.97 -17.17 -3.49
C ALA A 28 -12.82 -16.42 -2.81
N LEU A 29 -12.50 -15.20 -3.27
CA LEU A 29 -11.47 -14.34 -2.68
C LEU A 29 -11.83 -13.93 -1.26
N LYS A 30 -13.08 -13.52 -1.03
CA LYS A 30 -13.60 -13.20 0.31
C LYS A 30 -13.42 -14.39 1.26
N SER A 31 -13.87 -15.57 0.86
CA SER A 31 -13.79 -16.78 1.69
C SER A 31 -12.35 -17.17 1.99
N ALA A 32 -11.47 -17.11 0.99
CA ALA A 32 -10.04 -17.39 1.15
C ALA A 32 -9.36 -16.38 2.09
N ALA A 33 -9.67 -15.09 1.96
CA ALA A 33 -9.13 -14.04 2.82
C ALA A 33 -9.58 -14.22 4.27
N ILE A 34 -10.88 -14.47 4.51
CA ILE A 34 -11.43 -14.73 5.84
C ILE A 34 -10.74 -15.93 6.49
N THR A 35 -10.70 -17.06 5.77
CA THR A 35 -10.07 -18.29 6.26
C THR A 35 -8.60 -18.06 6.62
N HIS A 36 -7.87 -17.32 5.78
CA HIS A 36 -6.47 -17.01 6.05
C HIS A 36 -6.29 -16.11 7.28
N ILE A 37 -7.10 -15.05 7.38
CA ILE A 37 -7.06 -14.11 8.52
C ILE A 37 -7.32 -14.85 9.82
N GLU A 38 -8.39 -15.66 9.87
CA GLU A 38 -8.78 -16.39 11.09
C GLU A 38 -7.75 -17.45 11.48
N ALA A 39 -7.11 -18.12 10.52
CA ALA A 39 -6.08 -19.11 10.78
C ALA A 39 -4.75 -18.52 11.25
N MET A 40 -4.40 -17.30 10.80
CA MET A 40 -3.07 -16.70 11.02
C MET A 40 -3.05 -15.62 12.10
N SER A 41 -4.21 -15.16 12.56
CA SER A 41 -4.29 -14.09 13.55
C SER A 41 -3.83 -14.57 14.92
N LEU A 42 -2.96 -13.77 15.55
CA LEU A 42 -2.47 -14.05 16.90
C LEU A 42 -3.54 -13.70 17.94
N THR A 43 -3.59 -14.43 19.05
CA THR A 43 -4.47 -14.10 20.18
C THR A 43 -4.29 -12.64 20.61
N GLY A 44 -5.41 -11.92 20.73
CA GLY A 44 -5.42 -10.49 21.06
C GLY A 44 -5.27 -9.55 19.86
N SER A 45 -5.13 -10.09 18.65
CA SER A 45 -5.23 -9.29 17.42
C SER A 45 -6.67 -8.91 17.13
N ASP A 46 -6.84 -7.77 16.46
CA ASP A 46 -8.12 -7.27 15.98
C ASP A 46 -8.04 -7.03 14.46
N PRO A 47 -8.04 -8.10 13.65
CA PRO A 47 -7.98 -8.00 12.20
C PRO A 47 -9.35 -7.59 11.62
N GLY A 48 -9.31 -6.80 10.54
CA GLY A 48 -10.48 -6.52 9.72
C GLY A 48 -10.22 -6.83 8.25
N LEU A 49 -11.30 -7.14 7.52
CA LEU A 49 -11.30 -7.36 6.09
C LEU A 49 -12.25 -6.35 5.44
N CYS A 50 -11.77 -5.64 4.43
CA CYS A 50 -12.58 -4.83 3.53
C CYS A 50 -12.33 -5.33 2.10
N LEU A 51 -13.39 -5.66 1.38
CA LEU A 51 -13.33 -6.11 0.00
C LEU A 51 -14.37 -5.37 -0.83
N VAL A 52 -13.90 -4.78 -1.93
CA VAL A 52 -14.71 -3.96 -2.83
C VAL A 52 -14.28 -4.20 -4.28
N LEU A 53 -15.23 -4.14 -5.21
CA LEU A 53 -14.93 -4.20 -6.64
C LEU A 53 -14.40 -2.84 -7.14
N GLY A 54 -13.53 -2.85 -8.14
CA GLY A 54 -12.90 -1.64 -8.70
C GLY A 54 -13.89 -0.62 -9.30
N ASN A 55 -15.13 -1.03 -9.58
CA ASN A 55 -16.22 -0.20 -10.09
C ASN A 55 -17.37 -0.01 -9.09
N ASP A 56 -17.19 -0.42 -7.83
CA ASP A 56 -18.23 -0.31 -6.82
C ASP A 56 -18.47 1.16 -6.43
N PRO A 57 -19.73 1.62 -6.33
CA PRO A 57 -20.05 2.98 -5.87
C PRO A 57 -19.47 3.35 -4.51
N ALA A 58 -19.24 2.38 -3.62
CA ALA A 58 -18.68 2.60 -2.29
C ALA A 58 -17.24 3.14 -2.33
N LEU A 59 -16.50 2.98 -3.44
CA LEU A 59 -15.11 3.41 -3.53
C LEU A 59 -14.90 4.90 -3.25
N SER A 60 -15.80 5.77 -3.70
CA SER A 60 -15.67 7.21 -3.47
C SER A 60 -15.82 7.56 -1.97
N ALA A 61 -16.75 6.89 -1.28
CA ALA A 61 -16.95 7.04 0.15
C ALA A 61 -15.76 6.46 0.94
N LEU A 62 -15.26 5.28 0.53
CA LEU A 62 -14.06 4.67 1.11
C LEU A 62 -12.81 5.53 0.91
N GLN A 63 -12.60 6.14 -0.26
CA GLN A 63 -11.51 7.09 -0.50
C GLN A 63 -11.57 8.28 0.47
N SER A 64 -12.76 8.89 0.60
CA SER A 64 -12.99 10.00 1.53
C SER A 64 -12.71 9.58 2.98
N PHE A 65 -13.18 8.39 3.37
CA PHE A 65 -12.95 7.81 4.69
C PHE A 65 -11.45 7.53 4.95
N GLY A 66 -10.74 6.95 3.99
CA GLY A 66 -9.31 6.67 4.10
C GLY A 66 -8.49 7.95 4.30
N LEU A 67 -8.79 9.01 3.54
CA LEU A 67 -8.17 10.33 3.73
C LEU A 67 -8.50 10.89 5.13
N LEU A 68 -9.74 10.75 5.59
CA LEU A 68 -10.17 11.20 6.90
C LEU A 68 -9.38 10.54 8.04
N CYS A 69 -9.11 9.24 7.93
CA CYS A 69 -8.31 8.48 8.89
C CYS A 69 -6.88 9.01 9.04
N THR A 70 -6.34 9.72 8.03
CA THR A 70 -5.00 10.32 8.12
C THR A 70 -4.96 11.61 8.95
N ALA A 71 -6.13 12.24 9.14
CA ALA A 71 -6.25 13.56 9.75
C ALA A 71 -6.90 13.53 11.13
N LYS A 72 -7.77 12.57 11.42
CA LYS A 72 -8.49 12.49 12.71
C LYS A 72 -8.84 11.05 13.10
N VAL A 73 -9.17 10.87 14.38
CA VAL A 73 -9.74 9.62 14.89
C VAL A 73 -11.16 9.45 14.36
N VAL A 74 -11.47 8.24 13.92
CA VAL A 74 -12.77 7.83 13.36
C VAL A 74 -13.30 6.60 14.10
N THR A 75 -14.54 6.23 13.83
CA THR A 75 -15.23 5.12 14.50
C THR A 75 -15.50 3.94 13.56
N GLN A 76 -15.84 2.79 14.15
CA GLN A 76 -16.38 1.65 13.38
C GLN A 76 -17.64 2.02 12.59
N HIS A 77 -18.49 2.90 13.15
CA HIS A 77 -19.69 3.37 12.48
C HIS A 77 -19.36 4.16 11.20
N ASP A 78 -18.35 5.02 11.25
CA ASP A 78 -17.87 5.76 10.07
C ASP A 78 -17.36 4.81 8.98
N ALA A 79 -16.64 3.74 9.37
CA ALA A 79 -16.13 2.73 8.45
C ALA A 79 -17.28 1.95 7.77
N LEU A 80 -18.28 1.52 8.54
CA LEU A 80 -19.47 0.83 8.04
C LEU A 80 -20.29 1.73 7.10
N ALA A 81 -20.46 3.00 7.47
CA ALA A 81 -21.14 3.98 6.63
C ALA A 81 -20.41 4.20 5.30
N ALA A 82 -19.08 4.26 5.32
CA ALA A 82 -18.26 4.41 4.12
C ALA A 82 -18.28 3.17 3.22
N ALA A 83 -18.27 1.97 3.80
CA ALA A 83 -18.35 0.72 3.05
C ALA A 83 -19.71 0.49 2.40
N GLY A 84 -20.81 0.96 3.03
CA GLY A 84 -22.15 0.82 2.49
C GLY A 84 -22.54 -0.65 2.32
N GLN A 85 -22.63 -1.12 1.07
CA GLN A 85 -22.92 -2.53 0.73
C GLN A 85 -21.67 -3.35 0.40
N ALA A 86 -20.50 -2.72 0.33
CA ALA A 86 -19.24 -3.44 0.17
C ALA A 86 -18.96 -4.32 1.40
N HIS A 87 -18.15 -5.36 1.22
CA HIS A 87 -17.85 -6.27 2.31
C HIS A 87 -16.91 -5.60 3.32
N LEU A 88 -17.34 -5.58 4.58
CA LEU A 88 -16.54 -5.14 5.72
C LEU A 88 -16.84 -6.05 6.92
N SER A 89 -15.82 -6.71 7.46
CA SER A 89 -15.97 -7.63 8.60
C SER A 89 -14.75 -7.59 9.53
N GLY A 90 -15.00 -7.71 10.83
CA GLY A 90 -13.96 -7.93 11.84
C GLY A 90 -13.79 -9.42 12.13
N HIS A 91 -12.57 -9.83 12.47
CA HIS A 91 -12.19 -11.24 12.71
C HIS A 91 -11.41 -11.41 14.01
N GLY A 92 -11.66 -10.55 15.01
CA GLY A 92 -11.06 -10.69 16.33
C GLY A 92 -11.26 -9.44 17.20
N GLY A 93 -10.88 -9.57 18.48
CA GLY A 93 -10.84 -8.43 19.40
C GLY A 93 -12.16 -7.65 19.51
N THR A 94 -12.07 -6.33 19.34
CA THR A 94 -13.21 -5.39 19.37
C THR A 94 -13.79 -5.13 17.98
N ASN A 95 -13.27 -5.79 16.94
CA ASN A 95 -13.53 -5.54 15.53
C ASN A 95 -13.10 -4.13 15.04
N ASP A 96 -12.21 -3.45 15.77
CA ASP A 96 -11.66 -2.16 15.34
C ASP A 96 -10.78 -2.26 14.09
N GLY A 97 -10.29 -3.46 13.77
CA GLY A 97 -9.52 -3.72 12.55
C GLY A 97 -10.22 -3.30 11.26
N ILE A 98 -11.56 -3.22 11.27
CA ILE A 98 -12.35 -2.78 10.11
C ILE A 98 -12.03 -1.34 9.70
N ILE A 99 -11.66 -0.48 10.65
CA ILE A 99 -11.29 0.92 10.39
C ILE A 99 -10.06 0.95 9.49
N GLY A 100 -9.02 0.21 9.88
CA GLY A 100 -7.78 0.10 9.11
C GLY A 100 -8.00 -0.56 7.75
N ALA A 101 -8.83 -1.60 7.69
CA ALA A 101 -9.13 -2.29 6.44
C ALA A 101 -9.84 -1.39 5.41
N ALA A 102 -10.90 -0.68 5.84
CA ALA A 102 -11.61 0.27 4.99
C ALA A 102 -10.73 1.44 4.58
N ALA A 103 -9.91 1.97 5.51
CA ALA A 103 -8.97 3.04 5.22
C ALA A 103 -7.91 2.62 4.19
N ALA A 104 -7.38 1.40 4.28
CA ALA A 104 -6.38 0.87 3.35
C ALA A 104 -6.93 0.77 1.92
N VAL A 105 -8.16 0.26 1.78
CA VAL A 105 -8.86 0.20 0.49
C VAL A 105 -9.04 1.61 -0.07
N GLY A 106 -9.58 2.55 0.72
CA GLY A 106 -9.80 3.93 0.31
C GLY A 106 -8.53 4.66 -0.10
N LEU A 107 -7.48 4.57 0.72
CA LEU A 107 -6.17 5.19 0.46
C LEU A 107 -5.50 4.60 -0.77
N THR A 108 -5.60 3.28 -0.99
CA THR A 108 -5.09 2.63 -2.21
C THR A 108 -5.88 3.08 -3.43
N ALA A 109 -7.21 3.08 -3.34
CA ALA A 109 -8.09 3.53 -4.42
C ALA A 109 -7.89 5.00 -4.77
N SER A 110 -7.42 5.84 -3.83
CA SER A 110 -7.10 7.25 -4.11
C SER A 110 -5.89 7.44 -5.04
N GLY A 111 -5.05 6.40 -5.20
CA GLY A 111 -3.91 6.43 -6.12
C GLY A 111 -2.70 7.22 -5.64
N TRP A 112 -2.69 7.76 -4.42
CA TRP A 112 -1.63 8.65 -3.92
C TRP A 112 -1.01 8.23 -2.58
N SER A 113 -1.43 7.11 -2.03
CA SER A 113 -1.01 6.66 -0.71
C SER A 113 -0.49 5.24 -0.71
N GLY A 114 0.49 4.99 0.15
CA GLY A 114 1.11 3.69 0.33
C GLY A 114 2.40 3.47 -0.45
N ARG A 115 2.91 2.25 -0.31
CA ARG A 115 4.11 1.76 -0.97
C ARG A 115 3.92 0.27 -1.27
N PHE A 116 4.52 -0.20 -2.35
CA PHE A 116 4.46 -1.61 -2.73
C PHE A 116 5.45 -2.42 -1.89
N THR A 117 4.94 -3.45 -1.20
CA THR A 117 5.73 -4.46 -0.49
C THR A 117 5.90 -5.75 -1.30
N GLU A 118 5.01 -5.93 -2.27
CA GLU A 118 5.02 -6.95 -3.30
C GLU A 118 4.41 -6.35 -4.59
N TYR A 119 5.05 -6.62 -5.73
CA TYR A 119 4.67 -6.19 -7.09
C TYR A 119 5.69 -6.79 -8.05
N ALA A 120 5.30 -7.41 -9.16
CA ALA A 120 6.25 -7.89 -10.19
C ALA A 120 7.52 -8.62 -9.67
N ASN A 121 7.44 -9.36 -8.55
CA ASN A 121 8.55 -9.99 -7.84
C ASN A 121 9.65 -9.01 -7.36
N LEU A 122 9.24 -7.86 -6.80
CA LEU A 122 10.10 -6.77 -6.30
C LEU A 122 11.26 -7.27 -5.44
N ARG A 123 11.05 -8.33 -4.66
CA ARG A 123 12.03 -8.86 -3.69
C ARG A 123 13.17 -9.64 -4.34
N ALA A 124 13.01 -10.08 -5.58
CA ALA A 124 14.04 -10.80 -6.32
C ALA A 124 14.84 -9.90 -7.28
N LEU A 125 14.49 -8.61 -7.36
CA LEU A 125 15.20 -7.66 -8.20
C LEU A 125 16.61 -7.38 -7.63
N PRO A 126 17.64 -7.30 -8.49
CA PRO A 126 19.00 -7.03 -8.05
C PRO A 126 19.16 -5.59 -7.55
N GLY A 127 20.20 -5.35 -6.73
CA GLY A 127 20.52 -4.04 -6.18
C GLY A 127 20.83 -2.95 -7.20
N HIS A 128 21.11 -3.30 -8.45
CA HIS A 128 21.40 -2.36 -9.53
C HIS A 128 20.61 -2.76 -10.78
N LEU A 129 19.87 -1.81 -11.33
CA LEU A 129 19.05 -1.98 -12.52
C LEU A 129 19.11 -0.74 -13.38
N THR A 130 18.91 -0.90 -14.68
CA THR A 130 18.67 0.23 -15.58
C THR A 130 17.23 0.75 -15.43
N VAL A 131 17.01 2.03 -15.78
CA VAL A 131 15.66 2.62 -15.84
C VAL A 131 14.75 1.82 -16.79
N ASN A 132 15.29 1.31 -17.90
CA ASN A 132 14.54 0.49 -18.86
C ASN A 132 14.08 -0.85 -18.26
N GLU A 133 14.92 -1.52 -17.46
CA GLU A 133 14.54 -2.77 -16.78
C GLU A 133 13.40 -2.54 -15.77
N LEU A 134 13.46 -1.45 -15.00
CA LEU A 134 12.38 -1.05 -14.09
C LEU A 134 11.10 -0.71 -14.87
N THR A 135 11.21 0.01 -15.98
CA THR A 135 10.08 0.38 -16.84
C THR A 135 9.40 -0.86 -17.43
N LYS A 136 10.16 -1.87 -17.89
CA LYS A 136 9.64 -3.16 -18.37
C LYS A 136 8.90 -3.96 -17.29
N LYS A 137 9.14 -3.66 -16.01
CA LYS A 137 8.40 -4.22 -14.87
C LYS A 137 7.17 -3.40 -14.49
N GLY A 138 6.86 -2.31 -15.20
CA GLY A 138 5.77 -1.38 -14.88
C GLY A 138 6.14 -0.37 -13.80
N ILE A 139 7.42 -0.21 -13.46
CA ILE A 139 7.90 0.74 -12.44
C ILE A 139 8.40 2.00 -13.14
N ARG A 140 7.71 3.11 -12.93
CA ARG A 140 8.09 4.42 -13.46
C ARG A 140 9.13 5.09 -12.57
N VAL A 141 10.30 5.38 -13.10
CA VAL A 141 11.37 6.08 -12.36
C VAL A 141 11.17 7.59 -12.45
N VAL A 142 11.14 8.27 -11.31
CA VAL A 142 10.91 9.73 -11.24
C VAL A 142 12.01 10.39 -10.41
N SER A 143 12.72 11.33 -11.01
CA SER A 143 13.67 12.18 -10.29
C SER A 143 12.91 13.13 -9.35
N LEU A 144 13.39 13.22 -8.11
CA LEU A 144 12.96 14.24 -7.13
C LEU A 144 13.93 15.40 -7.02
N ASP A 145 14.93 15.46 -7.91
CA ASP A 145 15.79 16.63 -8.01
C ASP A 145 15.00 17.85 -8.48
N ARG A 146 15.43 19.04 -8.05
CA ARG A 146 14.88 20.32 -8.51
C ARG A 146 15.42 20.69 -9.90
N ASP A 147 16.59 20.19 -10.25
CA ASP A 147 17.22 20.40 -11.54
C ASP A 147 16.59 19.50 -12.62
N ALA A 148 16.68 19.92 -13.88
CA ALA A 148 16.00 19.28 -15.02
C ALA A 148 16.52 17.86 -15.39
N GLY A 149 17.29 17.22 -14.52
CA GLY A 149 17.78 15.85 -14.73
C GLY A 149 16.63 14.86 -14.71
N CYS A 150 16.37 14.24 -15.86
CA CYS A 150 15.40 13.14 -15.99
C CYS A 150 16.15 11.81 -16.20
N PRO A 151 15.77 10.73 -15.49
CA PRO A 151 16.37 9.41 -15.70
C PRO A 151 16.15 8.92 -17.13
N ARG A 152 17.24 8.58 -17.82
CA ARG A 152 17.21 8.04 -19.19
C ARG A 152 17.14 6.51 -19.16
N PRO A 153 16.63 5.85 -20.22
CA PRO A 153 16.47 4.39 -20.23
C PRO A 153 17.73 3.59 -19.87
N ASP A 154 18.90 4.06 -20.28
CA ASP A 154 20.19 3.38 -20.06
C ASP A 154 20.90 3.82 -18.77
N ASP A 155 20.33 4.76 -18.01
CA ASP A 155 20.87 5.17 -16.72
C ASP A 155 20.68 4.05 -15.68
N TRP A 156 21.60 3.97 -14.72
CA TRP A 156 21.57 3.00 -13.64
C TRP A 156 20.88 3.55 -12.39
N VAL A 157 20.16 2.68 -11.70
CA VAL A 157 19.50 2.93 -10.42
C VAL A 157 20.05 1.96 -9.38
N ASP A 158 20.63 2.50 -8.32
CA ASP A 158 20.94 1.74 -7.09
C ASP A 158 19.67 1.62 -6.24
N THR A 159 19.18 0.39 -6.11
CA THR A 159 18.01 0.03 -5.32
C THR A 159 18.36 -0.41 -3.90
N LYS A 160 19.66 -0.47 -3.54
CA LYS A 160 20.16 -0.89 -2.22
C LYS A 160 19.63 -2.26 -1.78
N ASP A 161 19.43 -3.16 -2.73
CA ASP A 161 18.78 -4.47 -2.56
C ASP A 161 17.41 -4.39 -1.86
N TRP A 162 16.75 -3.23 -1.89
CA TRP A 162 15.50 -2.96 -1.19
C TRP A 162 14.62 -1.99 -1.96
N LEU A 163 13.79 -2.53 -2.85
CA LEU A 163 12.87 -1.72 -3.63
C LEU A 163 11.48 -1.65 -2.97
N ARG A 164 10.99 -0.42 -2.73
CA ARG A 164 9.65 -0.13 -2.22
C ARG A 164 9.04 1.08 -2.96
N PRO A 165 8.63 0.90 -4.23
CA PRO A 165 7.99 1.96 -5.00
C PRO A 165 6.73 2.49 -4.30
N ARG A 166 6.33 3.70 -4.66
CA ARG A 166 5.14 4.39 -4.15
C ARG A 166 3.99 4.21 -5.13
N LEU A 167 2.77 4.25 -4.61
CA LEU A 167 1.57 4.43 -5.43
C LEU A 167 1.34 5.93 -5.60
N TRP A 168 1.63 6.47 -6.77
CA TRP A 168 1.46 7.90 -7.09
C TRP A 168 0.74 8.04 -8.43
N GLY A 169 -0.38 8.77 -8.44
CA GLY A 169 -1.20 8.95 -9.63
C GLY A 169 -1.72 7.63 -10.22
N HIS A 170 -2.00 6.63 -9.37
CA HIS A 170 -2.35 5.26 -9.77
C HIS A 170 -1.23 4.48 -10.49
N GLU A 171 0.00 4.99 -10.49
CA GLU A 171 1.17 4.32 -11.06
C GLU A 171 2.10 3.78 -9.96
N VAL A 172 2.88 2.75 -10.32
CA VAL A 172 3.99 2.27 -9.50
C VAL A 172 5.20 3.15 -9.77
N VAL A 173 5.47 4.09 -8.87
CA VAL A 173 6.54 5.09 -9.06
C VAL A 173 7.71 4.81 -8.13
N LEU A 174 8.92 4.77 -8.67
CA LEU A 174 10.16 4.75 -7.92
C LEU A 174 10.78 6.16 -7.90
N PRO A 175 10.69 6.87 -6.76
CA PRO A 175 11.35 8.17 -6.63
C PRO A 175 12.86 7.98 -6.40
N VAL A 176 13.66 8.72 -7.15
CA VAL A 176 15.12 8.67 -7.11
C VAL A 176 15.74 10.05 -6.94
N LYS A 177 16.99 10.08 -6.46
CA LYS A 177 17.87 11.27 -6.45
C LYS A 177 19.11 10.98 -7.29
N PRO A 178 19.77 11.99 -7.88
CA PRO A 178 20.98 11.77 -8.64
C PRO A 178 22.13 11.33 -7.73
N ALA A 179 22.97 10.44 -8.25
CA ALA A 179 24.18 9.93 -7.62
C ALA A 179 25.44 10.13 -8.48
N GLY A 180 25.27 10.66 -9.70
CA GLY A 180 26.34 10.90 -10.68
C GLY A 180 25.79 10.98 -12.09
N ALA A 181 26.66 11.18 -13.08
CA ALA A 181 26.24 11.19 -14.48
C ALA A 181 25.69 9.80 -14.88
N GLY A 182 24.40 9.75 -15.23
CA GLY A 182 23.71 8.50 -15.56
C GLY A 182 23.51 7.54 -14.38
N LEU A 183 23.66 8.03 -13.15
CA LEU A 183 23.52 7.25 -11.92
C LEU A 183 22.46 7.87 -11.02
N TRP A 184 21.56 7.02 -10.53
CA TRP A 184 20.45 7.38 -9.66
C TRP A 184 20.42 6.49 -8.44
N GLU A 185 19.91 7.00 -7.33
CA GLU A 185 19.74 6.25 -6.09
C GLU A 185 18.29 6.30 -5.65
N SER A 186 17.72 5.14 -5.31
CA SER A 186 16.38 5.07 -4.72
C SER A 186 16.36 5.68 -3.32
N LEU A 187 15.26 6.37 -2.98
CA LEU A 187 15.12 6.99 -1.67
C LEU A 187 14.90 5.99 -0.52
N GLY A 188 14.47 4.77 -0.84
CA GLY A 188 14.14 3.77 0.15
C GLY A 188 15.38 3.12 0.75
N GLU A 189 15.43 2.99 2.07
CA GLU A 189 16.47 2.22 2.75
C GLU A 189 15.85 1.27 3.76
N LYS A 190 16.45 0.07 3.89
CA LYS A 190 16.12 -0.84 4.98
C LYS A 190 16.61 -0.21 6.28
N ARG A 191 15.69 0.18 7.16
CA ARG A 191 16.05 0.66 8.51
C ARG A 191 16.91 -0.38 9.24
N ASN A 192 18.13 0.00 9.60
CA ASN A 192 19.00 -0.83 10.42
C ASN A 192 18.52 -0.79 11.88
N PRO A 193 18.26 -1.95 12.52
CA PRO A 193 17.74 -1.99 13.89
C PRO A 193 18.71 -1.43 14.95
N LYS A 194 19.98 -1.18 14.58
CA LYS A 194 21.01 -0.57 15.45
C LYS A 194 20.99 0.97 15.47
N GLN A 195 20.17 1.63 14.65
CA GLN A 195 19.97 3.08 14.68
C GLN A 195 18.65 3.39 15.42
N LYS A 196 18.64 3.15 16.73
CA LYS A 196 17.71 3.82 17.63
C LYS A 196 18.56 4.76 18.49
N HIS A 197 18.46 6.06 18.20
CA HIS A 197 18.92 7.11 19.11
C HIS A 197 17.85 7.34 20.17
#